data_AF-A0A4Q3V936-F1
#
_entry.id   AF-A0A4Q3V936-F1
#
_cell.length_a   1.000
_cell.length_b   1.000
_cell.length_c   1.000
_cell.angle_alpha   90.00
_cell.angle_beta   90.00
_cell.angle_gamma   90.00
#
_symmetry.space_group_name_H-M   'P 1'
#
loop_
_entity.id
_entity.type
_entity.pdbx_description
1 polymer ?
#
loop_
_entity_poly.entity_id
_entity_poly.type
_entity_poly.pdbx_seq_one_letter_code
_entity_poly.pdbx_strand_id
1 'polypeptide(L)'
;MGAILVAFLAIGSSAATDPDPKRLDAIWDASYNRINSQLDVWFDDGDFPRAITLLKSQRELWPKDYEVATNLGWMQENIQMYGEALNTYQRYRLENPEDPDRALPEAQLYFSSAQFKRDPSGYDKAIALLEPNVGSPAHPNVYRILANAYERTKRFEDSARVWKIYLGKNPNDPAAKNNLARVEKKAAAEGEKSTTG
;
A
#
# COMPACT_ATOMS: atom_id res chain seq x y z
N MET A 1 -3.87 6.56 19.28
CA MET A 1 -2.81 6.02 20.16
C MET A 1 -3.49 5.20 21.24
N GLY A 2 -3.62 3.90 21.04
CA GLY A 2 -4.21 2.98 22.02
C GLY A 2 -3.12 2.44 22.93
N ALA A 3 -3.13 2.82 24.20
CA ALA A 3 -2.25 2.24 25.21
C ALA A 3 -2.80 0.87 25.61
N ILE A 4 -2.04 -0.20 25.37
CA ILE A 4 -2.33 -1.52 25.94
C ILE A 4 -1.97 -1.46 27.41
N LEU A 5 -2.99 -1.48 28.27
CA LEU A 5 -2.85 -1.51 29.73
C LEU A 5 -2.51 -2.95 30.14
N VAL A 6 -1.25 -3.22 30.47
CA VAL A 6 -0.86 -4.48 31.12
C VAL A 6 -1.08 -4.31 32.62
N ALA A 7 -2.07 -5.01 33.18
CA ALA A 7 -2.35 -4.98 34.60
C ALA A 7 -1.33 -5.84 35.37
N PHE A 8 -0.49 -5.20 36.20
CA PHE A 8 0.38 -5.88 37.15
C PHE A 8 -0.30 -5.97 38.52
N LEU A 9 -0.53 -7.20 39.02
CA LEU A 9 -0.90 -7.48 40.40
C LEU A 9 0.31 -7.22 41.30
N ALA A 10 0.18 -6.25 42.20
CA ALA A 10 1.25 -5.79 43.08
C ALA A 10 1.50 -6.77 44.23
N ILE A 11 2.71 -7.33 44.29
CA ILE A 11 3.30 -7.88 45.51
C ILE A 11 4.73 -7.34 45.61
N GLY A 12 4.99 -6.51 46.63
CA GLY A 12 6.33 -6.15 47.07
C GLY A 12 6.91 -4.87 46.46
N SER A 13 7.02 -3.84 47.29
CA SER A 13 7.72 -2.58 47.01
C SER A 13 9.23 -2.80 46.88
N SER A 14 9.69 -3.18 45.69
CA SER A 14 10.99 -2.68 45.19
C SER A 14 10.64 -1.57 44.20
N ALA A 15 11.30 -0.42 44.27
CA ALA A 15 11.19 0.57 43.21
C ALA A 15 11.65 -0.13 41.93
N ALA A 16 10.69 -0.60 41.14
CA ALA A 16 10.96 -1.29 39.89
C ALA A 16 11.74 -0.29 39.03
N THR A 17 13.03 -0.56 38.86
CA THR A 17 13.83 0.20 37.91
C THR A 17 13.25 -0.04 36.53
N ASP A 18 13.21 1.00 35.70
CA ASP A 18 12.74 0.85 34.33
C ASP A 18 13.50 -0.29 33.66
N PRO A 19 12.81 -1.19 32.94
CA PRO A 19 13.46 -2.32 32.31
C PRO A 19 14.54 -1.84 31.33
N ASP A 20 15.70 -2.51 31.33
CA ASP A 20 16.82 -2.22 30.43
C ASP A 20 16.33 -2.17 28.97
N PRO A 21 16.49 -1.03 28.26
CA PRO A 21 16.06 -0.88 26.87
C PRO A 21 16.55 -1.99 25.95
N LYS A 22 17.81 -2.45 26.11
CA LYS A 22 18.37 -3.53 25.27
C LYS A 22 17.64 -4.85 25.49
N ARG A 23 17.20 -5.10 26.72
CA ARG A 23 16.42 -6.29 27.06
C ARG A 23 15.03 -6.21 26.45
N LEU A 24 14.40 -5.03 26.48
CA LEU A 24 13.10 -4.82 25.84
C LEU A 24 13.18 -5.02 24.33
N ASP A 25 14.20 -4.44 23.68
CA ASP A 25 14.43 -4.61 22.25
C ASP A 25 14.58 -6.09 21.89
N ALA A 26 15.41 -6.83 22.62
CA ALA A 26 15.59 -8.27 22.40
C ALA A 26 14.29 -9.08 22.56
N ILE A 27 13.43 -8.71 23.52
CA ILE A 27 12.12 -9.36 23.73
C ILE A 27 11.19 -9.05 22.55
N TRP A 28 11.16 -7.80 22.09
CA TRP A 28 10.33 -7.41 20.95
C TRP A 28 10.80 -8.05 19.65
N ASP A 29 12.10 -8.10 19.39
CA ASP A 29 12.67 -8.78 18.22
C ASP A 29 12.33 -10.26 18.22
N ALA A 30 12.53 -10.95 19.36
CA ALA A 30 12.18 -12.36 19.48
C ALA A 30 10.68 -12.61 19.30
N SER A 31 9.83 -11.72 19.83
CA SER A 31 8.38 -11.81 19.69
C SER A 31 7.93 -11.57 18.25
N TYR A 32 8.48 -10.55 17.58
CA TYR A 32 8.23 -10.23 16.18
C TYR A 32 8.62 -11.40 15.27
N ASN A 33 9.83 -11.93 15.44
CA ASN A 33 10.32 -13.09 14.68
C ASN A 33 9.44 -14.33 14.90
N ARG A 34 9.00 -14.57 16.14
CA ARG A 34 8.12 -15.70 16.46
C ARG A 34 6.75 -15.54 15.83
N ILE A 35 6.18 -14.33 15.85
CA ILE A 35 4.89 -14.02 15.23
C ILE A 35 4.98 -14.26 13.72
N ASN A 36 6.01 -13.74 13.05
CA ASN A 36 6.18 -13.93 11.61
C ASN A 36 6.39 -15.41 11.26
N SER A 37 7.22 -16.13 12.02
CA SER A 37 7.39 -17.59 11.81
C SER A 37 6.07 -18.36 11.96
N GLN A 38 5.20 -17.93 12.88
CA GLN A 38 3.90 -18.57 13.07
C GLN A 38 2.90 -18.20 11.96
N LEU A 39 2.98 -16.98 11.45
CA LEU A 39 2.20 -16.53 10.29
C LEU A 39 2.53 -17.38 9.07
N ASP A 40 3.82 -17.60 8.79
CA ASP A 40 4.28 -18.42 7.67
C ASP A 40 3.74 -19.85 7.76
N VAL A 41 3.84 -20.48 8.93
CA VAL A 41 3.28 -21.83 9.16
C VAL A 41 1.78 -21.88 8.88
N TRP A 42 1.00 -20.92 9.39
CA TRP A 42 -0.45 -20.91 9.14
C TRP A 42 -0.81 -20.56 7.70
N PHE A 43 -0.01 -19.75 7.02
CA PHE A 43 -0.18 -19.48 5.60
C PHE A 43 0.07 -20.74 4.76
N ASP A 44 1.17 -21.44 5.03
CA ASP A 44 1.55 -22.68 4.33
C ASP A 44 0.53 -23.80 4.58
N ASP A 45 -0.02 -23.88 5.79
CA ASP A 45 -1.10 -24.82 6.15
C ASP A 45 -2.46 -24.44 5.53
N GLY A 46 -2.58 -23.26 4.93
CA GLY A 46 -3.84 -22.72 4.40
C GLY A 46 -4.83 -22.26 5.46
N ASP A 47 -4.40 -22.09 6.71
CA ASP A 47 -5.22 -21.57 7.80
C ASP A 47 -5.28 -20.03 7.77
N PHE A 48 -5.90 -19.52 6.72
CA PHE A 48 -6.10 -18.09 6.53
C PHE A 48 -6.85 -17.40 7.67
N PRO A 49 -7.87 -18.02 8.34
CA PRO A 49 -8.51 -17.40 9.50
C PRO A 49 -7.55 -17.10 10.65
N ARG A 50 -6.65 -18.03 11.00
CA ARG A 50 -5.64 -17.78 12.05
C ARG A 50 -4.59 -16.78 11.58
N ALA A 51 -4.11 -16.88 10.34
CA ALA A 51 -3.18 -15.92 9.75
C ALA A 51 -3.72 -14.48 9.79
N ILE A 52 -4.98 -14.27 9.37
CA ILE A 52 -5.64 -12.95 9.41
C ILE A 52 -5.81 -12.44 10.84
N THR A 53 -6.17 -13.32 11.78
CA THR A 53 -6.31 -12.94 13.18
C THR A 53 -4.98 -12.44 13.74
N LEU A 54 -3.88 -13.12 13.42
CA LEU A 54 -2.54 -12.70 13.83
C LEU A 54 -2.13 -11.38 13.19
N LEU A 55 -2.35 -11.22 11.88
CA LEU A 55 -2.07 -9.98 11.14
C LEU A 55 -2.88 -8.79 11.68
N LYS A 56 -4.13 -9.00 12.12
CA LYS A 56 -4.91 -7.98 12.83
C LYS A 56 -4.24 -7.58 14.14
N SER A 57 -3.77 -8.54 14.94
CA SER A 57 -3.02 -8.24 16.17
C SER A 57 -1.71 -7.49 15.88
N GLN A 58 -0.96 -7.89 14.85
CA GLN A 58 0.26 -7.18 14.43
C GLN A 58 -0.03 -5.72 14.06
N ARG A 59 -1.11 -5.47 13.32
CA ARG A 59 -1.53 -4.09 12.98
C ARG A 59 -1.79 -3.23 14.21
N GLU A 60 -2.40 -3.78 15.26
CA GLU A 60 -2.66 -3.00 16.47
C GLU A 60 -1.35 -2.70 17.24
N LEU A 61 -0.35 -3.57 17.14
CA LEU A 61 0.98 -3.36 17.73
C LEU A 61 1.84 -2.38 16.91
N TRP A 62 1.76 -2.49 15.58
CA TRP A 62 2.56 -1.72 14.63
C TRP A 62 1.68 -1.02 13.59
N PRO A 63 0.83 -0.05 14.01
CA PRO A 63 -0.13 0.60 13.11
C PRO A 63 0.55 1.44 12.01
N LYS A 64 1.83 1.76 12.19
CA LYS A 64 2.65 2.53 11.24
C LYS A 64 3.44 1.69 10.25
N ASP A 65 3.47 0.38 10.45
CA ASP A 65 4.25 -0.52 9.62
C ASP A 65 3.50 -0.78 8.29
N TYR A 66 4.11 -0.34 7.20
CA TYR A 66 3.59 -0.52 5.84
C TYR A 66 3.41 -2.00 5.52
N GLU A 67 4.40 -2.82 5.85
CA GLU A 67 4.42 -4.24 5.52
C GLU A 67 3.31 -4.98 6.26
N VAL A 68 3.11 -4.69 7.55
CA VAL A 68 2.00 -5.26 8.33
C VAL A 68 0.64 -4.89 7.72
N ALA A 69 0.46 -3.63 7.32
CA ALA A 69 -0.77 -3.18 6.68
C ALA A 69 -1.00 -3.86 5.32
N THR A 70 0.05 -4.02 4.51
CA THR A 70 -0.04 -4.69 3.20
C THR A 70 -0.20 -6.19 3.31
N ASN A 71 0.44 -6.85 4.28
CA ASN A 71 0.30 -8.29 4.49
C ASN A 71 -1.13 -8.64 4.92
N LEU A 72 -1.73 -7.86 5.81
CA LEU A 72 -3.14 -8.04 6.20
C LEU A 72 -4.07 -7.85 5.01
N GLY A 73 -3.90 -6.75 4.25
CA GLY A 73 -4.76 -6.45 3.12
C GLY A 73 -4.60 -7.47 1.99
N TRP A 74 -3.38 -7.86 1.67
CA TRP A 74 -3.06 -8.87 0.66
C TRP A 74 -3.63 -10.24 1.05
N MET A 75 -3.53 -10.63 2.31
CA MET A 75 -4.16 -11.86 2.81
C MET A 75 -5.68 -11.82 2.62
N GLN A 76 -6.31 -10.69 2.97
CA GLN A 76 -7.75 -10.48 2.78
C GLN A 76 -8.14 -10.52 1.29
N GLU A 77 -7.35 -9.92 0.39
CA GLU A 77 -7.56 -9.97 -1.06
C GLU A 77 -7.51 -11.40 -1.61
N ASN A 78 -6.54 -12.22 -1.18
CA ASN A 78 -6.39 -13.60 -1.64
C ASN A 78 -7.62 -14.46 -1.32
N ILE A 79 -8.25 -14.23 -0.18
CA ILE A 79 -9.50 -14.90 0.21
C ILE A 79 -10.75 -14.09 -0.14
N GLN A 80 -10.62 -13.13 -1.05
CA GLN A 80 -11.71 -12.34 -1.64
C GLN A 80 -12.49 -11.44 -0.66
N MET A 81 -11.92 -11.16 0.51
CA MET A 81 -12.43 -10.20 1.51
C MET A 81 -12.06 -8.76 1.12
N TYR A 82 -12.50 -8.31 -0.06
CA TYR A 82 -12.10 -7.02 -0.63
C TYR A 82 -12.58 -5.81 0.18
N GLY A 83 -13.71 -5.92 0.89
CA GLY A 83 -14.23 -4.84 1.73
C GLY A 83 -13.34 -4.59 2.95
N GLU A 84 -12.87 -5.68 3.56
CA GLU A 84 -11.96 -5.67 4.69
C GLU A 84 -10.56 -5.23 4.27
N ALA A 85 -10.06 -5.69 3.12
CA ALA A 85 -8.81 -5.21 2.54
C ALA A 85 -8.86 -3.69 2.30
N LEU A 86 -9.97 -3.18 1.76
CA LEU A 86 -10.15 -1.74 1.57
C LEU A 86 -10.13 -0.99 2.89
N ASN A 87 -10.84 -1.48 3.92
CA ASN A 87 -10.84 -0.88 5.25
C ASN A 87 -9.43 -0.85 5.86
N THR A 88 -8.71 -1.96 5.76
CA THR A 88 -7.31 -2.10 6.17
C THR A 88 -6.45 -0.99 5.53
N TYR A 89 -6.48 -0.84 4.21
CA TYR A 89 -5.68 0.17 3.51
C TYR A 89 -6.11 1.61 3.83
N GLN A 90 -7.42 1.87 3.93
CA GLN A 90 -7.94 3.19 4.31
C GLN A 90 -7.49 3.61 5.69
N ARG A 91 -7.62 2.70 6.66
CA ARG A 91 -7.18 2.94 8.03
C ARG A 91 -5.68 3.24 8.08
N TYR A 92 -4.86 2.46 7.36
CA TYR A 92 -3.42 2.71 7.25
C TYR A 92 -3.11 4.10 6.68
N ARG A 93 -3.76 4.49 5.58
CA ARG A 93 -3.58 5.82 4.97
C ARG A 93 -3.92 6.97 5.91
N LEU A 94 -4.98 6.82 6.69
CA LEU A 94 -5.47 7.86 7.61
C LEU A 94 -4.63 7.96 8.88
N GLU A 95 -4.13 6.83 9.39
CA GLU A 95 -3.32 6.77 10.62
C GLU A 95 -1.86 7.17 10.40
N ASN A 96 -1.36 7.14 9.15
CA ASN A 96 0.04 7.38 8.81
C ASN A 96 0.21 8.53 7.80
N PRO A 97 -0.19 9.77 8.14
CA PRO A 97 -0.17 10.88 7.21
C PRO A 97 1.21 11.29 6.68
N GLU A 98 2.28 10.92 7.40
CA GLU A 98 3.67 11.20 7.06
C GLU A 98 4.27 10.22 6.04
N ASP A 99 3.68 9.03 5.86
CA ASP A 99 4.20 8.05 4.92
C ASP A 99 3.84 8.48 3.48
N PRO A 100 4.82 8.66 2.58
CA PRO A 100 4.57 9.11 1.22
C PRO A 100 3.81 8.07 0.35
N ASP A 101 3.93 6.79 0.68
CA ASP A 101 3.35 5.64 0.00
C ASP A 101 2.07 5.14 0.68
N ARG A 102 1.59 5.83 1.71
CA ARG A 102 0.38 5.50 2.49
C ARG A 102 -0.88 5.22 1.66
N ALA A 103 -1.00 5.84 0.49
CA ALA A 103 -2.15 5.69 -0.39
C ALA A 103 -1.98 4.58 -1.43
N LEU A 104 -0.77 4.04 -1.59
CA LEU A 104 -0.42 3.07 -2.63
C LEU A 104 -1.26 1.78 -2.53
N PRO A 105 -1.40 1.11 -1.37
CA PRO A 105 -2.19 -0.12 -1.29
C PRO A 105 -3.67 0.08 -1.63
N GLU A 106 -4.28 1.17 -1.14
CA GLU A 106 -5.67 1.52 -1.43
C GLU A 106 -5.87 1.80 -2.94
N ALA A 107 -4.97 2.58 -3.53
CA ALA A 107 -5.02 2.90 -4.95
C ALA A 107 -4.82 1.66 -5.84
N GLN A 108 -3.91 0.75 -5.45
CA GLN A 108 -3.69 -0.53 -6.15
C GLN A 108 -4.96 -1.39 -6.12
N LEU A 109 -5.65 -1.46 -4.98
CA LEU A 109 -6.91 -2.22 -4.86
C LEU A 109 -8.01 -1.64 -5.75
N TYR A 110 -8.17 -0.31 -5.79
CA TYR A 110 -9.13 0.33 -6.71
C TYR A 110 -8.77 0.10 -8.18
N PHE A 111 -7.49 0.23 -8.54
CA PHE A 111 -7.01 0.00 -9.90
C PHE A 111 -7.28 -1.45 -10.34
N SER A 112 -6.93 -2.42 -9.49
CA SER A 112 -7.12 -3.84 -9.77
C SER A 112 -8.61 -4.18 -9.86
N SER A 113 -9.43 -3.66 -8.95
CA SER A 113 -10.88 -3.82 -8.99
C SER A 113 -11.48 -3.27 -10.27
N ALA A 114 -11.05 -2.09 -10.73
CA ALA A 114 -11.50 -1.51 -12.00
C ALA A 114 -11.14 -2.40 -13.20
N GLN A 115 -9.95 -2.98 -13.20
CA GLN A 115 -9.49 -3.87 -14.25
C GLN A 115 -10.29 -5.18 -14.31
N PHE A 116 -10.52 -5.83 -13.16
CA PHE A 116 -11.15 -7.16 -13.11
C PHE A 116 -12.68 -7.10 -13.10
N LYS A 117 -13.27 -6.11 -12.42
CA LYS A 117 -14.73 -5.96 -12.30
C LYS A 117 -15.34 -5.06 -13.38
N ARG A 118 -14.51 -4.51 -14.28
CA ARG A 118 -14.92 -3.56 -15.33
C ARG A 118 -15.66 -2.33 -14.80
N ASP A 119 -15.31 -1.90 -13.59
CA ASP A 119 -15.82 -0.66 -12.98
C ASP A 119 -14.81 0.47 -13.22
N PRO A 120 -15.04 1.36 -14.22
CA PRO A 120 -14.08 2.41 -14.54
C PRO A 120 -13.87 3.42 -13.41
N SER A 121 -14.79 3.51 -12.44
CA SER A 121 -14.68 4.47 -11.33
C SER A 121 -13.47 4.22 -10.43
N GLY A 122 -12.96 2.98 -10.39
CA GLY A 122 -11.77 2.65 -9.62
C GLY A 122 -10.50 3.30 -10.16
N TYR A 123 -10.41 3.57 -11.48
CA TYR A 123 -9.27 4.30 -12.03
C TYR A 123 -9.25 5.76 -11.54
N ASP A 124 -10.40 6.43 -11.49
CA ASP A 124 -10.51 7.80 -10.99
C ASP A 124 -10.19 7.89 -9.49
N LYS A 125 -10.61 6.89 -8.69
CA LYS A 125 -10.26 6.82 -7.27
C LYS A 125 -8.76 6.63 -7.06
N ALA A 126 -8.12 5.75 -7.83
CA ALA A 126 -6.67 5.56 -7.77
C ALA A 126 -5.91 6.86 -8.14
N ILE A 127 -6.39 7.59 -9.16
CA ILE A 127 -5.80 8.88 -9.56
C ILE A 127 -5.95 9.91 -8.44
N ALA A 128 -7.15 10.07 -7.87
CA ALA A 128 -7.39 11.03 -6.79
C ALA A 128 -6.51 10.77 -5.56
N LEU A 129 -6.18 9.50 -5.30
CA LEU A 129 -5.31 9.10 -4.19
C LEU A 129 -3.81 9.33 -4.47
N LEU A 130 -3.35 9.13 -5.71
CA LEU A 130 -1.93 9.13 -6.04
C LEU A 130 -1.41 10.45 -6.65
N GLU A 131 -2.26 11.18 -7.37
CA GLU A 131 -1.87 12.44 -8.03
C GLU A 131 -1.28 13.47 -7.06
N PRO A 132 -1.80 13.68 -5.84
CA PRO A 132 -1.21 14.63 -4.90
C PRO A 132 0.25 14.34 -4.52
N ASN A 133 0.70 13.09 -4.68
CA ASN A 133 2.05 12.65 -4.32
C ASN A 133 2.98 12.53 -5.54
N VAL A 134 2.52 12.88 -6.76
CA VAL A 134 3.31 12.76 -7.99
C VAL A 134 4.39 13.84 -8.06
N GLY A 135 5.55 13.54 -7.48
CA GLY A 135 6.69 14.47 -7.41
C GLY A 135 7.57 14.24 -6.18
N SER A 136 6.96 13.77 -5.10
CA SER A 136 7.63 13.37 -3.86
C SER A 136 8.45 12.09 -4.04
N PRO A 137 9.41 11.81 -3.13
CA PRO A 137 9.96 10.46 -3.00
C PRO A 137 8.79 9.50 -2.76
N ALA A 138 8.52 8.64 -3.73
CA ALA A 138 7.42 7.70 -3.72
C ALA A 138 7.88 6.41 -4.38
N HIS A 139 7.35 5.29 -3.93
CA HIS A 139 7.62 3.99 -4.49
C HIS A 139 7.34 3.99 -6.01
N PRO A 140 8.18 3.34 -6.85
CA PRO A 140 8.00 3.32 -8.30
C PRO A 140 6.60 2.94 -8.78
N ASN A 141 5.90 2.09 -8.03
CA ASN A 141 4.54 1.66 -8.38
C ASN A 141 3.50 2.79 -8.30
N VAL A 142 3.72 3.85 -7.51
CA VAL A 142 2.85 5.05 -7.52
C VAL A 142 2.76 5.62 -8.93
N TYR A 143 3.91 5.84 -9.57
CA TYR A 143 3.97 6.36 -10.93
C TYR A 143 3.35 5.40 -11.95
N ARG A 144 3.63 4.09 -11.81
CA ARG A 144 3.12 3.07 -12.74
C ARG A 144 1.60 2.97 -12.69
N ILE A 145 1.01 2.91 -11.49
CA ILE A 145 -0.45 2.81 -11.32
C ILE A 145 -1.11 4.09 -11.81
N LEU A 146 -0.61 5.25 -11.39
CA LEU A 146 -1.17 6.55 -11.76
C LEU A 146 -1.16 6.77 -13.27
N ALA A 147 -0.01 6.55 -13.94
CA ALA A 147 0.09 6.71 -15.38
C ALA A 147 -0.80 5.72 -16.14
N ASN A 148 -0.88 4.46 -15.69
CA ASN A 148 -1.77 3.46 -16.30
C ASN A 148 -3.25 3.81 -16.06
N ALA A 149 -3.61 4.36 -14.90
CA ALA A 149 -4.98 4.79 -14.61
C ALA A 149 -5.39 5.96 -15.52
N TYR A 150 -4.50 6.93 -15.73
CA TYR A 150 -4.70 8.00 -16.70
C TYR A 150 -4.88 7.45 -18.12
N GLU A 151 -4.04 6.50 -18.53
CA GLU A 151 -4.17 5.86 -19.84
C GLU A 151 -5.52 5.12 -20.00
N ARG A 152 -5.96 4.40 -18.97
CA ARG A 152 -7.25 3.67 -18.96
C ARG A 152 -8.45 4.59 -19.03
N THR A 153 -8.32 5.81 -18.53
CA THR A 153 -9.33 6.87 -18.59
C THR A 153 -9.14 7.82 -19.78
N LYS A 154 -8.29 7.44 -20.76
CA LYS A 154 -7.99 8.20 -21.99
C LYS A 154 -7.39 9.60 -21.79
N ARG A 155 -6.89 9.90 -20.59
CA ARG A 155 -6.14 11.12 -20.29
C ARG A 155 -4.67 10.91 -20.66
N PHE A 156 -4.38 10.89 -21.95
CA PHE A 156 -3.08 10.46 -22.46
C PHE A 156 -1.96 11.46 -22.15
N GLU A 157 -2.24 12.76 -22.19
CA GLU A 157 -1.27 13.79 -21.83
C GLU A 157 -0.84 13.68 -20.36
N ASP A 158 -1.78 13.45 -19.45
CA ASP A 158 -1.50 13.22 -18.03
C ASP A 158 -0.65 11.96 -17.83
N SER A 159 -1.02 10.86 -18.50
CA SER A 159 -0.21 9.63 -18.46
C SER A 159 1.23 9.88 -18.92
N ALA A 160 1.42 10.61 -20.02
CA ALA A 160 2.74 10.96 -20.54
C ALA A 160 3.53 11.84 -19.55
N ARG A 161 2.89 12.83 -18.92
CA ARG A 161 3.50 13.67 -17.88
C ARG A 161 4.03 12.82 -16.72
N VAL A 162 3.23 11.89 -16.20
CA VAL A 162 3.62 11.02 -15.08
C VAL A 162 4.81 10.13 -15.46
N TRP A 163 4.81 9.54 -16.67
CA TRP A 163 5.95 8.75 -17.14
C TRP A 163 7.22 9.59 -17.30
N LYS A 164 7.11 10.84 -17.77
CA LYS A 164 8.25 11.77 -17.87
C LYS A 164 8.83 12.09 -16.49
N ILE A 165 7.98 12.34 -15.49
CA ILE A 165 8.42 12.54 -14.10
C ILE A 165 9.17 11.29 -13.59
N TYR A 166 8.61 10.09 -13.82
CA TYR A 166 9.23 8.84 -13.41
C TYR A 166 10.59 8.60 -14.07
N LEU A 167 10.68 8.81 -15.38
CA LEU A 167 11.91 8.67 -16.17
C LEU A 167 12.96 9.72 -15.81
N GLY A 168 12.57 10.90 -15.34
CA GLY A 168 13.50 11.88 -14.78
C GLY A 168 14.27 11.36 -13.57
N LYS A 169 13.67 10.43 -12.80
CA LYS A 169 14.30 9.75 -11.66
C LYS A 169 14.94 8.40 -12.05
N ASN A 170 14.36 7.72 -13.03
CA ASN A 170 14.77 6.38 -13.48
C ASN A 170 15.02 6.37 -15.01
N PRO A 171 16.06 7.06 -15.49
CA PRO A 171 16.24 7.32 -16.93
C PRO A 171 16.51 6.08 -17.78
N ASN A 172 16.84 4.95 -17.15
CA ASN A 172 17.20 3.71 -17.83
C ASN A 172 16.11 2.62 -17.76
N ASP A 173 14.92 2.90 -17.22
CA ASP A 173 13.82 1.91 -17.21
C ASP A 173 13.24 1.75 -18.65
N PRO A 174 13.46 0.59 -19.31
CA PRO A 174 12.98 0.38 -20.68
C PRO A 174 11.46 0.21 -20.75
N ALA A 175 10.83 -0.35 -19.71
CA ALA A 175 9.38 -0.51 -19.67
C ALA A 175 8.68 0.85 -19.57
N ALA A 176 9.22 1.77 -18.77
CA ALA A 176 8.72 3.14 -18.68
C ALA A 176 8.89 3.91 -20.00
N LYS A 177 10.02 3.77 -20.71
CA LYS A 177 10.21 4.36 -22.05
C LYS A 177 9.19 3.84 -23.06
N ASN A 178 8.94 2.53 -23.07
CA ASN A 178 7.95 1.91 -23.94
C ASN A 178 6.54 2.37 -23.61
N ASN A 179 6.20 2.50 -22.32
CA ASN A 179 4.91 3.03 -21.89
C ASN A 179 4.73 4.48 -22.29
N LEU A 180 5.74 5.33 -22.12
CA LEU A 180 5.71 6.73 -22.55
C LEU A 180 5.45 6.85 -24.05
N ALA A 181 6.24 6.16 -24.88
CA ALA A 181 6.07 6.18 -26.34
C ALA A 181 4.66 5.70 -26.76
N ARG A 182 4.15 4.66 -26.09
CA ARG A 182 2.80 4.14 -26.33
C ARG A 182 1.71 5.18 -26.02
N VAL A 183 1.81 5.92 -24.91
CA VAL A 183 0.79 6.93 -24.57
C VAL A 183 0.94 8.21 -25.37
N GLU A 184 2.15 8.62 -25.75
CA GLU A 184 2.36 9.78 -26.63
C GLU A 184 1.76 9.54 -28.03
N LYS A 185 1.89 8.33 -28.58
CA LYS A 185 1.21 7.96 -29.83
C LYS A 185 -0.31 8.07 -29.72
N LYS A 186 -0.88 7.67 -28.57
CA LYS A 186 -2.33 7.77 -28.32
C LYS A 186 -2.79 9.22 -28.19
N ALA A 187 -2.02 10.06 -27.50
CA ALA A 187 -2.29 11.49 -27.38
C ALA A 187 -2.32 12.17 -28.76
N ALA A 188 -1.31 11.93 -29.60
CA ALA A 188 -1.26 12.47 -30.95
C ALA A 188 -2.49 12.07 -31.80
N ALA A 189 -2.83 10.77 -31.78
CA ALA A 189 -3.98 10.26 -32.52
C ALA A 189 -5.34 10.81 -32.03
N GLU A 190 -5.46 11.21 -30.76
CA GLU A 190 -6.68 11.81 -30.23
C GLU A 190 -6.77 13.31 -30.56
N GLY A 191 -5.63 14.01 -30.55
CA GLY A 191 -5.54 15.41 -31.00
C GLY A 191 -5.84 15.59 -32.48
N GLU A 192 -5.43 14.66 -33.34
CA GLU A 192 -5.78 14.70 -34.77
C GLU A 192 -7.30 14.61 -34.98
N LYS A 193 -7.98 13.68 -34.28
CA LYS A 193 -9.44 13.52 -34.39
C LYS A 193 -10.23 14.77 -33.99
N SER A 194 -9.78 15.48 -32.95
CA SER A 194 -10.46 16.68 -32.46
C SER A 194 -10.30 17.88 -33.39
N THR A 195 -9.28 17.89 -34.26
CA THR A 195 -9.08 18.95 -35.25
C THR A 195 -9.82 18.74 -36.58
N THR A 196 -10.31 17.52 -36.83
CA THR A 196 -10.96 17.13 -38.10
C THR A 196 -12.49 16.97 -38.02
N GLY A 197 -13.09 17.19 -36.85
CA GLY A 197 -14.56 17.10 -36.62
C GLY A 197 -15.17 18.46 -36.29
#